data_AF-A0A3G2SAZ4-F1
#
_entry.id   AF-A0A3G2SAZ4-F1
#
_cell.length_a   1.000
_cell.length_b   1.000
_cell.length_c   1.000
_cell.angle_alpha   90.00
_cell.angle_beta   90.00
_cell.angle_gamma   90.00
#
_symmetry.space_group_name_H-M   'P 1'
#
loop_
_entity.id
_entity.type
_entity.pdbx_description
1 polymer ?
#
loop_
_entity_poly.entity_id
_entity_poly.type
_entity_poly.pdbx_seq_one_letter_code
_entity_poly.pdbx_strand_id
1 'polypeptide(L)'
;MLWCLVWLLVSASYAYQGAHLSHHGIYSNLPYDTPLVLYIHPDELVVENSMLSLSAITRRSWPEVQQCTQAAFPLGMQSMEACEEYDVENEAVSYQILHDADLHGDLSIPIRLNPLPDLRSIGNDTALHSVTVTLHTVSSDGKPRIYRWWIAHFSQPPMQRARWPIAPGEYVSRAGEANHVRPTSWDGFDAPRLSGLMHDPFMTVSRNEQSASGHSWSRGVSIRVRTNGTSVPVRSSVAGTVVWSGYLHRAMPPFDGRERGLNDQYLLTIMIRDSWGFVHQFVGLEVAQVAVHEAVAEGTVLGYLPSTPLSPWPRSTASLVDIPKHNKEEGYESFPYRFRHLEIRVARPHSAWTSYKDPNAKGWLYYNPLLLYVPGRVPLPMIAPFVDPSSFAFRTTNVASIPHALSMQHGSPSIPNQVELFVSFQPFIESPGDPADAMDPVSVYALDWAVEPVTKRPLCSSRHTYWRRSFEHSRLASETDLDDPAFLHAHYVPHISIRSRLGLQFSFQRYSQFDEKDRALYYAVTRQILGLPDVRGVWDTTREKRFGPFRVAVRARSLTSAYSCVEAKVHVPHERPSSRYLRMLRAVFTPSLHTLPSFRLLWIADLVRHSLRVFRDMLR
;
A
#
# COMPACT_ATOMS: atom_id res chain seq x y z
N MET A 1 7.01 22.64 -29.53
CA MET A 1 8.29 22.20 -28.91
C MET A 1 8.36 22.50 -27.42
N LEU A 2 7.96 23.69 -26.95
CA LEU A 2 7.92 24.04 -25.52
C LEU A 2 6.96 23.16 -24.67
N TRP A 3 5.87 22.68 -25.26
CA TRP A 3 4.88 21.81 -24.59
C TRP A 3 5.37 20.38 -24.31
N CYS A 4 6.30 19.84 -25.11
CA CYS A 4 6.90 18.52 -24.84
C CYS A 4 7.90 18.56 -23.68
N LEU A 5 8.56 19.70 -23.47
CA LEU A 5 9.48 19.92 -22.36
C LEU A 5 8.74 20.07 -21.04
N VAL A 6 7.57 20.73 -21.04
CA VAL A 6 6.70 20.82 -19.86
C VAL A 6 6.09 19.45 -19.51
N TRP A 7 5.74 18.61 -20.49
CA TRP A 7 5.25 17.25 -20.19
C TRP A 7 6.35 16.32 -19.65
N LEU A 8 7.58 16.42 -20.16
CA LEU A 8 8.75 15.70 -19.62
C LEU A 8 9.13 16.18 -18.21
N LEU A 9 8.94 17.47 -17.90
CA LEU A 9 9.23 18.05 -16.59
C LEU A 9 8.10 17.81 -15.56
N VAL A 10 6.84 17.78 -15.99
CA VAL A 10 5.69 17.51 -15.08
C VAL A 10 5.60 16.01 -14.72
N SER A 11 6.05 15.10 -15.60
CA SER A 11 6.20 13.68 -15.22
C SER A 11 7.41 13.39 -14.31
N ALA A 12 8.27 14.38 -14.07
CA ALA A 12 9.47 14.29 -13.22
C ALA A 12 9.30 14.96 -11.84
N SER A 13 8.06 15.29 -11.45
CA SER A 13 7.77 16.07 -10.23
C SER A 13 7.31 15.21 -9.04
N TYR A 14 7.73 13.96 -8.96
CA TYR A 14 8.04 13.33 -7.68
C TYR A 14 9.55 13.09 -7.73
N ALA A 15 10.30 13.80 -6.88
CA ALA A 15 11.74 13.62 -6.77
C ALA A 15 12.00 12.14 -6.44
N TYR A 16 12.38 11.35 -7.44
CA TYR A 16 12.92 10.02 -7.19
C TYR A 16 14.16 10.24 -6.32
N GLN A 17 14.08 9.82 -5.06
CA GLN A 17 15.26 9.71 -4.23
C GLN A 17 16.07 8.57 -4.82
N GLY A 18 17.33 8.82 -5.19
CA GLY A 18 18.19 7.80 -5.80
C GLY A 18 18.44 6.58 -4.91
N ALA A 19 18.09 6.66 -3.63
CA ALA A 19 18.07 5.54 -2.70
C ALA A 19 16.81 5.57 -1.81
N HIS A 20 16.33 4.40 -1.40
CA HIS A 20 15.17 4.24 -0.52
C HIS A 20 15.33 3.01 0.39
N LEU A 21 14.87 3.11 1.63
CA LEU A 21 14.95 2.03 2.61
C LEU A 21 13.60 1.33 2.76
N SER A 22 13.59 -0.01 2.75
CA SER A 22 12.36 -0.81 2.83
C SER A 22 11.51 -0.51 4.08
N HIS A 23 12.14 -0.06 5.15
CA HIS A 23 11.47 0.45 6.35
C HIS A 23 12.14 1.77 6.75
N HIS A 24 11.34 2.80 6.92
CA HIS A 24 11.73 4.07 7.53
C HIS A 24 10.55 4.59 8.37
N GLY A 25 10.74 5.63 9.17
CA GLY A 25 9.76 6.18 10.11
C GLY A 25 9.40 5.22 11.26
N ILE A 26 8.28 5.52 11.92
CA ILE A 26 7.81 4.83 13.12
C ILE A 26 6.75 3.75 12.82
N TYR A 27 6.84 2.61 13.51
CA TYR A 27 5.94 1.46 13.40
C TYR A 27 5.44 1.03 14.78
N SER A 28 4.15 0.72 14.88
CA SER A 28 3.52 0.08 16.05
C SER A 28 3.67 -1.44 16.06
N ASN A 29 3.92 -2.03 14.88
CA ASN A 29 4.14 -3.45 14.71
C ASN A 29 5.11 -3.65 13.55
N LEU A 30 6.40 -3.75 13.86
CA LEU A 30 7.37 -4.13 12.84
C LEU A 30 7.14 -5.60 12.45
N PRO A 31 7.10 -5.93 11.15
CA PRO A 31 6.82 -7.28 10.67
C PRO A 31 7.87 -8.30 11.14
N TYR A 32 7.41 -9.50 11.52
CA TYR A 32 8.27 -10.64 11.85
C TYR A 32 9.09 -11.10 10.63
N ASP A 33 10.37 -11.39 10.86
CA ASP A 33 11.31 -12.07 9.97
C ASP A 33 11.49 -11.43 8.58
N THR A 34 11.46 -10.09 8.51
CA THR A 34 11.81 -9.37 7.28
C THR A 34 13.22 -8.75 7.34
N PRO A 35 14.02 -8.89 6.28
CA PRO A 35 15.29 -8.16 6.17
C PRO A 35 15.02 -6.67 5.96
N LEU A 36 15.88 -5.83 6.55
CA LEU A 36 16.00 -4.44 6.13
C LEU A 36 16.75 -4.42 4.79
N VAL A 37 16.18 -3.72 3.81
CA VAL A 37 16.65 -3.74 2.42
C VAL A 37 16.80 -2.31 1.93
N LEU A 38 17.94 -1.99 1.34
CA LEU A 38 18.23 -0.72 0.72
C LEU A 38 18.05 -0.85 -0.80
N TYR A 39 17.20 -0.02 -1.39
CA TYR A 39 17.05 0.10 -2.83
C TYR A 39 17.89 1.27 -3.32
N ILE A 40 18.71 1.08 -4.36
CA ILE A 40 19.60 2.12 -4.90
C ILE A 40 19.51 2.12 -6.42
N HIS A 41 19.34 3.28 -7.04
CA HIS A 41 19.37 3.45 -8.49
C HIS A 41 20.80 3.63 -9.00
N PRO A 42 21.41 2.63 -9.66
CA PRO A 42 22.82 2.68 -10.05
C PRO A 42 23.13 3.72 -11.13
N ASP A 43 22.13 4.16 -11.91
CA ASP A 43 22.33 5.23 -12.90
C ASP A 43 22.41 6.63 -12.24
N GLU A 44 21.92 6.77 -11.01
CA GLU A 44 21.90 8.03 -10.27
C GLU A 44 22.99 8.09 -9.20
N LEU A 45 23.31 6.95 -8.59
CA LEU A 45 24.23 6.84 -7.46
C LEU A 45 25.26 5.75 -7.69
N VAL A 46 26.50 6.03 -7.31
CA VAL A 46 27.61 5.06 -7.33
C VAL A 46 27.46 4.10 -6.16
N VAL A 47 27.26 2.81 -6.40
CA VAL A 47 27.13 1.81 -5.32
C VAL A 47 28.51 1.41 -4.80
N GLU A 48 29.47 1.16 -5.68
CA GLU A 48 30.84 0.77 -5.31
C GLU A 48 31.50 1.74 -4.31
N ASN A 49 31.99 1.19 -3.20
CA ASN A 49 32.60 1.91 -2.08
C ASN A 49 31.69 2.92 -1.37
N SER A 50 30.38 2.85 -1.58
CA SER A 50 29.44 3.59 -0.73
C SER A 50 29.46 3.04 0.70
N MET A 51 29.32 3.92 1.68
CA MET A 51 29.33 3.56 3.09
C MET A 51 27.92 3.69 3.66
N LEU A 52 27.37 2.57 4.12
CA LEU A 52 26.17 2.53 4.92
C LEU A 52 26.56 2.48 6.40
N SER A 53 25.99 3.35 7.23
CA SER A 53 26.27 3.40 8.66
C SER A 53 24.99 3.35 9.47
N LEU A 54 25.02 2.63 10.59
CA LEU A 54 23.89 2.55 11.53
C LEU A 54 24.32 3.10 12.89
N SER A 55 23.45 3.91 13.50
CA SER A 55 23.61 4.35 14.89
C SER A 55 23.41 3.20 15.87
N ALA A 56 23.74 3.43 17.13
CA ALA A 56 23.27 2.56 18.20
C ALA A 56 21.73 2.58 18.25
N ILE A 57 21.14 1.50 18.76
CA ILE A 57 19.71 1.47 19.04
C ILE A 57 19.45 2.31 20.29
N THR A 58 18.69 3.38 20.12
CA THR A 58 18.21 4.19 21.23
C THR A 58 16.97 3.53 21.81
N ARG A 59 16.92 3.37 23.13
CA ARG A 59 15.79 2.79 23.86
C ARG A 59 15.26 3.84 24.82
N ARG A 60 13.96 4.14 24.72
CA ARG A 60 13.27 5.08 25.60
C ARG A 60 12.08 4.42 26.26
N SER A 61 11.95 4.65 27.55
CA SER A 61 10.75 4.41 28.34
C SER A 61 9.66 5.42 28.01
N TRP A 62 8.46 5.17 28.52
CA TRP A 62 7.32 6.06 28.30
C TRP A 62 7.55 7.50 28.79
N PRO A 63 8.03 7.74 30.04
CA PRO A 63 8.32 9.09 30.51
C PRO A 63 9.40 9.80 29.68
N GLU A 64 10.42 9.07 29.22
CA GLU A 64 11.49 9.63 28.39
C GLU A 64 10.98 10.06 27.01
N VAL A 65 10.06 9.30 26.40
CA VAL A 65 9.40 9.71 25.17
C VAL A 65 8.64 11.01 25.40
N GLN A 66 7.82 11.11 26.46
CA GLN A 66 7.05 12.31 26.76
C GLN A 66 7.91 13.55 27.06
N GLN A 67 9.14 13.35 27.53
CA GLN A 67 10.12 14.41 27.80
C GLN A 67 10.82 14.93 26.54
N CYS A 68 10.78 14.19 25.42
CA CYS A 68 11.28 14.70 24.15
C CYS A 68 10.49 15.97 23.78
N THR A 69 11.17 17.11 23.80
CA THR A 69 10.59 18.41 23.45
C THR A 69 11.59 19.20 22.62
N GLN A 70 11.11 19.93 21.61
CA GLN A 70 11.93 20.85 20.84
C GLN A 70 11.22 22.20 20.77
N ALA A 71 11.74 23.19 21.50
CA ALA A 71 11.14 24.51 21.63
C ALA A 71 11.12 25.34 20.32
N ALA A 72 11.91 24.94 19.32
CA ALA A 72 12.08 25.66 18.06
C ALA A 72 11.03 25.34 16.98
N PHE A 73 10.11 24.39 17.22
CA PHE A 73 9.14 23.96 16.20
C PHE A 73 7.78 24.69 16.28
N PRO A 74 7.13 25.03 15.15
CA PRO A 74 5.98 25.94 15.14
C PRO A 74 4.68 25.42 15.79
N LEU A 75 4.52 24.09 15.91
CA LEU A 75 3.43 23.45 16.67
C LEU A 75 3.86 23.00 18.08
N GLY A 76 5.14 23.17 18.42
CA GLY A 76 5.79 22.50 19.55
C GLY A 76 5.85 20.98 19.32
N MET A 77 6.89 20.49 18.63
CA MET A 77 7.12 19.05 18.58
C MET A 77 7.39 18.54 19.99
N GLN A 78 6.56 17.59 20.40
CA GLN A 78 6.61 16.94 21.70
C GLN A 78 6.47 15.44 21.47
N SER A 79 6.95 14.66 22.44
CA SER A 79 6.83 13.21 22.40
C SER A 79 7.61 12.60 21.22
N MET A 80 7.07 11.59 20.55
CA MET A 80 7.78 10.82 19.52
C MET A 80 8.29 11.65 18.35
N GLU A 81 7.63 12.77 18.02
CA GLU A 81 8.03 13.64 16.92
C GLU A 81 9.36 14.35 17.22
N ALA A 82 9.53 14.79 18.46
CA ALA A 82 10.78 15.39 18.90
C ALA A 82 11.89 14.33 19.06
N CYS A 83 11.55 13.10 19.47
CA CYS A 83 12.55 12.05 19.62
C CYS A 83 13.20 11.66 18.28
N GLU A 84 12.46 11.71 17.17
CA GLU A 84 12.99 11.46 15.82
C GLU A 84 14.14 12.41 15.49
N GLU A 85 13.95 13.72 15.68
CA GLU A 85 14.98 14.74 15.44
C GLU A 85 16.21 14.55 16.34
N TYR A 86 16.01 14.25 17.63
CA TYR A 86 17.12 13.95 18.54
C TYR A 86 17.93 12.73 18.10
N ASP A 87 17.27 11.70 17.56
CA ASP A 87 17.95 10.48 17.15
C ASP A 87 18.72 10.59 15.84
N VAL A 88 18.37 11.55 14.99
CA VAL A 88 19.07 11.80 13.72
C VAL A 88 20.51 12.29 13.96
N GLU A 89 20.79 12.89 15.12
CA GLU A 89 22.11 13.38 15.51
C GLU A 89 23.02 12.30 16.13
N ASN A 90 22.50 11.08 16.36
CA ASN A 90 23.27 10.01 17.00
C ASN A 90 24.45 9.53 16.13
N GLU A 91 25.59 9.29 16.78
CA GLU A 91 26.79 8.78 16.13
C GLU A 91 26.62 7.34 15.61
N ALA A 92 27.27 7.05 14.48
CA ALA A 92 27.30 5.73 13.89
C ALA A 92 28.22 4.77 14.65
N VAL A 93 27.70 3.59 15.00
CA VAL A 93 28.45 2.54 15.72
C VAL A 93 28.79 1.34 14.84
N SER A 94 28.15 1.22 13.68
CA SER A 94 28.42 0.13 12.74
C SER A 94 28.38 0.62 11.30
N TYR A 95 29.16 -0.05 10.45
CA TYR A 95 29.40 0.36 9.08
C TYR A 95 29.40 -0.87 8.16
N GLN A 96 28.86 -0.69 6.96
CA GLN A 96 28.89 -1.65 5.86
C GLN A 96 29.33 -0.91 4.60
N ILE A 97 30.43 -1.36 4.00
CA ILE A 97 30.83 -0.91 2.66
C ILE A 97 30.02 -1.71 1.64
N LEU A 98 29.44 -1.00 0.66
CA LEU A 98 28.62 -1.57 -0.40
C LEU A 98 29.47 -1.79 -1.65
N HIS A 99 29.19 -2.89 -2.34
CA HIS A 99 29.79 -3.21 -3.63
C HIS A 99 28.70 -3.43 -4.67
N ASP A 100 29.01 -3.18 -5.94
CA ASP A 100 28.07 -3.43 -7.05
C ASP A 100 27.60 -4.90 -7.09
N ALA A 101 28.45 -5.83 -6.63
CA ALA A 101 28.14 -7.25 -6.55
C ALA A 101 27.05 -7.60 -5.52
N ASP A 102 26.82 -6.73 -4.53
CA ASP A 102 25.75 -6.90 -3.52
C ASP A 102 24.37 -6.56 -4.11
N LEU A 103 24.29 -5.91 -5.27
CA LEU A 103 23.03 -5.49 -5.91
C LEU A 103 22.26 -6.69 -6.49
N HIS A 104 20.98 -6.78 -6.14
CA HIS A 104 20.04 -7.75 -6.69
C HIS A 104 19.35 -7.20 -7.95
N GLY A 105 18.67 -8.08 -8.71
CA GLY A 105 18.01 -7.71 -9.97
C GLY A 105 16.87 -6.68 -9.83
N ASP A 106 16.34 -6.53 -8.63
CA ASP A 106 15.35 -5.51 -8.25
C ASP A 106 16.00 -4.22 -7.70
N LEU A 107 17.31 -4.05 -7.92
CA LEU A 107 18.10 -2.92 -7.42
C LEU A 107 18.17 -2.82 -5.89
N SER A 108 18.05 -3.96 -5.23
CA SER A 108 18.02 -4.04 -3.77
C SER A 108 19.32 -4.62 -3.20
N ILE A 109 19.65 -4.20 -1.98
CA ILE A 109 20.80 -4.68 -1.19
C ILE A 109 20.28 -4.99 0.22
N PRO A 110 20.24 -6.27 0.64
CA PRO A 110 19.96 -6.63 2.01
C PRO A 110 21.03 -6.09 2.96
N ILE A 111 20.61 -5.42 4.03
CA ILE A 111 21.53 -4.90 5.05
C ILE A 111 21.96 -6.06 5.95
N ARG A 112 23.27 -6.29 6.07
CA ARG A 112 23.82 -7.46 6.78
C ARG A 112 23.52 -7.39 8.28
N LEU A 113 23.68 -6.21 8.87
CA LEU A 113 23.32 -5.92 10.26
C LEU A 113 21.86 -5.46 10.30
N ASN A 114 20.92 -6.40 10.24
CA ASN A 114 19.49 -6.09 10.28
C ASN A 114 19.07 -5.65 11.70
N PRO A 115 18.73 -4.37 11.95
CA PRO A 115 18.37 -3.91 13.29
C PRO A 115 16.91 -4.25 13.66
N LEU A 116 16.09 -4.68 12.69
CA LEU A 116 14.65 -4.86 12.90
C LEU A 116 14.31 -5.84 14.04
N PRO A 117 15.00 -6.98 14.24
CA PRO A 117 14.75 -7.86 15.39
C PRO A 117 14.98 -7.18 16.75
N ASP A 118 16.01 -6.35 16.86
CA ASP A 118 16.37 -5.67 18.11
C ASP A 118 15.48 -4.46 18.38
N LEU A 119 15.02 -3.76 17.34
CA LEU A 119 13.98 -2.73 17.48
C LEU A 119 12.68 -3.34 18.02
N ARG A 120 12.42 -4.60 17.71
CA ARG A 120 11.21 -5.32 18.13
C ARG A 120 11.27 -5.89 19.52
N SER A 121 12.48 -6.10 20.07
CA SER A 121 12.68 -6.69 21.39
C SER A 121 12.37 -5.69 22.50
N ILE A 122 11.14 -5.19 22.53
CA ILE A 122 10.68 -4.22 23.53
C ILE A 122 10.48 -4.96 24.86
N GLY A 123 11.20 -4.54 25.89
CA GLY A 123 11.02 -4.97 27.28
C GLY A 123 9.85 -4.24 27.95
N ASN A 124 9.46 -4.69 29.14
CA ASN A 124 8.28 -4.15 29.86
C ASN A 124 8.33 -2.63 30.11
N ASP A 125 9.53 -2.07 30.26
CA ASP A 125 9.74 -0.65 30.63
C ASP A 125 10.13 0.24 29.44
N THR A 126 10.42 -0.35 28.29
CA THR A 126 10.77 0.39 27.06
C THR A 126 9.52 0.57 26.20
N ALA A 127 9.31 1.77 25.68
CA ALA A 127 8.17 2.11 24.84
C ALA A 127 8.55 2.36 23.39
N LEU A 128 9.76 2.87 23.14
CA LEU A 128 10.25 3.25 21.82
C LEU A 128 11.69 2.78 21.63
N HIS A 129 11.94 1.98 20.59
CA HIS A 129 13.27 1.65 20.09
C HIS A 129 13.47 2.31 18.74
N SER A 130 14.62 2.94 18.52
CA SER A 130 14.92 3.63 17.27
C SER A 130 16.36 3.45 16.84
N VAL A 131 16.60 3.59 15.54
CA VAL A 131 17.92 3.56 14.91
C VAL A 131 17.93 4.50 13.71
N THR A 132 19.07 5.14 13.49
CA THR A 132 19.31 5.97 12.31
C THR A 132 20.21 5.22 11.35
N VAL A 133 19.76 5.10 10.10
CA VAL A 133 20.51 4.50 8.99
C VAL A 133 20.93 5.63 8.04
N THR A 134 22.22 5.75 7.80
CA THR A 134 22.78 6.78 6.91
C THR A 134 23.55 6.14 5.77
N LEU A 135 23.26 6.53 4.54
CA LEU A 135 24.03 6.16 3.35
C LEU A 135 24.87 7.36 2.90
N HIS A 136 26.18 7.18 2.90
CA HIS A 136 27.15 8.08 2.28
C HIS A 136 27.53 7.51 0.92
N THR A 137 27.23 8.27 -0.13
CA THR A 137 27.45 7.85 -1.52
C THR A 137 27.79 9.08 -2.37
N VAL A 138 27.99 8.86 -3.66
CA VAL A 138 28.30 9.88 -4.65
C VAL A 138 27.30 9.73 -5.79
N SER A 139 26.72 10.83 -6.27
CA SER A 139 25.89 10.77 -7.47
C SER A 139 26.73 10.48 -8.71
N SER A 140 26.09 10.02 -9.78
CA SER A 140 26.78 9.70 -11.04
C SER A 140 27.52 10.90 -11.66
N ASP A 141 27.18 12.14 -11.26
CA ASP A 141 27.92 13.37 -11.60
C ASP A 141 29.11 13.68 -10.67
N GLY A 142 29.46 12.78 -9.75
CA GLY A 142 30.62 12.91 -8.86
C GLY A 142 30.38 13.73 -7.59
N LYS A 143 29.14 14.16 -7.30
CA LYS A 143 28.84 14.95 -6.09
C LYS A 143 28.51 14.07 -4.88
N PRO A 144 29.01 14.38 -3.68
CA PRO A 144 28.66 13.63 -2.48
C PRO A 144 27.16 13.76 -2.17
N ARG A 145 26.54 12.64 -1.80
CA ARG A 145 25.13 12.53 -1.40
C ARG A 145 25.04 11.79 -0.07
N ILE A 146 24.17 12.28 0.80
CA ILE A 146 23.89 11.66 2.10
C ILE A 146 22.39 11.44 2.18
N TYR A 147 21.99 10.18 2.38
CA TYR A 147 20.60 9.81 2.67
C TYR A 147 20.51 9.35 4.11
N ARG A 148 19.46 9.77 4.82
CA ARG A 148 19.23 9.41 6.22
C ARG A 148 17.81 8.92 6.39
N TRP A 149 17.67 7.81 7.10
CA TRP A 149 16.39 7.23 7.47
C TRP A 149 16.41 6.92 8.96
N TRP A 150 15.44 7.48 9.68
CA TRP A 150 15.13 7.05 11.04
C TRP A 150 14.16 5.87 10.96
N ILE A 151 14.41 4.81 11.71
CA ILE A 151 13.49 3.68 11.85
C ILE A 151 13.17 3.55 13.33
N ALA A 152 11.89 3.54 13.67
CA ALA A 152 11.47 3.35 15.04
C ALA A 152 10.37 2.32 15.17
N HIS A 153 10.40 1.61 16.27
CA HIS A 153 9.35 0.71 16.70
C HIS A 153 8.87 1.15 18.06
N PHE A 154 7.57 1.38 18.19
CA PHE A 154 6.96 1.63 19.47
C PHE A 154 5.98 0.52 19.82
N SER A 155 5.88 0.22 21.11
CA SER A 155 4.87 -0.69 21.64
C SER A 155 4.23 -0.05 22.85
N GLN A 156 2.90 -0.04 22.82
CA GLN A 156 2.10 0.38 23.95
C GLN A 156 1.62 -0.87 24.70
N PRO A 157 1.82 -0.93 26.03
CA PRO A 157 1.14 -1.91 26.87
C PRO A 157 -0.37 -1.92 26.56
N PRO A 158 -1.05 -3.07 26.58
CA PRO A 158 -2.47 -3.15 26.23
C PRO A 158 -3.36 -2.16 26.97
N MET A 159 -3.04 -1.79 28.21
CA MET A 159 -3.82 -0.82 28.99
C MET A 159 -3.61 0.64 28.60
N GLN A 160 -2.56 0.94 27.83
CA GLN A 160 -2.22 2.29 27.34
C GLN A 160 -2.59 2.49 25.86
N ARG A 161 -3.06 1.44 25.19
CA ARG A 161 -3.58 1.52 23.82
C ARG A 161 -4.93 2.22 23.80
N ALA A 162 -5.29 2.76 22.63
CA ALA A 162 -6.54 3.46 22.43
C ALA A 162 -7.75 2.53 22.61
N ARG A 163 -8.80 3.03 23.29
CA ARG A 163 -10.06 2.32 23.49
C ARG A 163 -10.97 2.36 22.28
N TRP A 164 -11.78 1.34 22.08
CA TRP A 164 -12.85 1.40 21.10
C TRP A 164 -13.90 2.44 21.51
N PRO A 165 -14.34 3.35 20.62
CA PRO A 165 -15.14 4.52 21.00
C PRO A 165 -16.65 4.23 21.10
N ILE A 166 -17.07 3.00 20.83
CA ILE A 166 -18.47 2.55 20.74
C ILE A 166 -18.66 1.36 21.69
N ALA A 167 -19.81 1.28 22.36
CA ALA A 167 -20.13 0.22 23.30
C ALA A 167 -20.64 -1.06 22.61
N PRO A 168 -20.55 -2.23 23.28
CA PRO A 168 -21.23 -3.44 22.83
C PRO A 168 -22.72 -3.21 22.61
N GLY A 169 -23.21 -3.57 21.43
CA GLY A 169 -24.61 -3.39 21.04
C GLY A 169 -24.96 -2.02 20.44
N GLU A 170 -24.04 -1.04 20.42
CA GLU A 170 -24.22 0.21 19.67
C GLU A 170 -23.86 0.05 18.17
N TYR A 171 -23.13 -1.01 17.81
CA TYR A 171 -22.87 -1.45 16.43
C TYR A 171 -23.81 -2.59 15.98
N VAL A 172 -23.93 -2.79 14.67
CA VAL A 172 -24.85 -3.76 14.07
C VAL A 172 -24.18 -4.61 13.00
N SER A 173 -24.80 -5.75 12.69
CA SER A 173 -24.36 -6.66 11.64
C SER A 173 -24.58 -6.08 10.23
N ARG A 174 -24.09 -6.80 9.22
CA ARG A 174 -24.35 -6.50 7.80
C ARG A 174 -25.84 -6.58 7.44
N ALA A 175 -26.62 -7.40 8.14
CA ALA A 175 -28.08 -7.42 7.99
C ALA A 175 -28.78 -6.26 8.74
N GLY A 176 -28.02 -5.42 9.45
CA GLY A 176 -28.56 -4.39 10.33
C GLY A 176 -29.08 -4.95 11.65
N GLU A 177 -28.85 -6.23 11.92
CA GLU A 177 -29.26 -6.87 13.16
C GLU A 177 -28.38 -6.40 14.31
N ALA A 178 -29.01 -6.18 15.47
CA ALA A 178 -28.25 -5.92 16.68
C ALA A 178 -27.34 -7.11 16.99
N ASN A 179 -26.09 -6.82 17.36
CA ASN A 179 -25.20 -7.87 17.85
C ASN A 179 -25.91 -8.68 18.95
N HIS A 180 -25.84 -10.02 18.87
CA HIS A 180 -26.37 -10.93 19.88
C HIS A 180 -25.68 -10.78 21.25
N VAL A 181 -24.53 -10.10 21.30
CA VAL A 181 -23.88 -9.69 22.55
C VAL A 181 -24.78 -8.71 23.32
N ARG A 182 -25.08 -9.05 24.58
CA ARG A 182 -25.89 -8.20 25.46
C ARG A 182 -25.25 -6.81 25.60
N PRO A 183 -26.02 -5.71 25.46
CA PRO A 183 -25.50 -4.38 25.67
C PRO A 183 -24.93 -4.24 27.09
N THR A 184 -23.66 -3.85 27.18
CA THR A 184 -22.98 -3.53 28.44
C THR A 184 -22.63 -2.05 28.47
N SER A 185 -22.37 -1.51 29.66
CA SER A 185 -21.78 -0.18 29.80
C SER A 185 -20.45 -0.12 29.06
N TRP A 186 -20.17 0.99 28.38
CA TRP A 186 -18.91 1.19 27.69
C TRP A 186 -17.72 1.11 28.65
N ASP A 187 -16.74 0.27 28.31
CA ASP A 187 -15.41 0.22 28.93
C ASP A 187 -14.28 0.29 27.90
N GLY A 188 -14.62 0.31 26.60
CA GLY A 188 -13.68 0.45 25.50
C GLY A 188 -12.82 -0.77 25.18
N PHE A 189 -13.00 -1.91 25.89
CA PHE A 189 -12.23 -3.14 25.69
C PHE A 189 -12.89 -4.14 24.74
N ASP A 190 -14.17 -3.98 24.46
CA ASP A 190 -14.89 -4.85 23.54
C ASP A 190 -14.70 -4.32 22.10
N ALA A 191 -14.05 -5.13 21.26
CA ALA A 191 -13.83 -4.74 19.87
C ALA A 191 -15.17 -4.72 19.10
N PRO A 192 -15.47 -3.64 18.37
CA PRO A 192 -16.64 -3.56 17.53
C PRO A 192 -16.45 -4.42 16.28
N ARG A 193 -17.56 -4.71 15.60
CA ARG A 193 -17.49 -5.21 14.23
C ARG A 193 -16.85 -4.14 13.34
N LEU A 194 -15.83 -4.54 12.62
CA LEU A 194 -15.11 -3.68 11.69
C LEU A 194 -15.57 -3.98 10.27
N SER A 195 -15.80 -2.92 9.52
CA SER A 195 -16.23 -2.94 8.14
C SER A 195 -15.36 -1.97 7.36
N GLY A 196 -15.05 -2.30 6.10
CA GLY A 196 -14.22 -1.45 5.26
C GLY A 196 -12.74 -1.43 5.65
N LEU A 197 -11.94 -0.78 4.80
CA LEU A 197 -10.48 -0.85 4.83
C LEU A 197 -9.83 0.50 4.97
N MET A 198 -8.49 0.52 4.87
CA MET A 198 -7.79 1.68 4.32
C MET A 198 -8.15 1.98 2.85
N HIS A 199 -9.12 1.31 2.25
CA HIS A 199 -9.80 1.76 1.05
C HIS A 199 -11.28 1.38 1.10
N ASP A 200 -12.11 2.03 0.32
CA ASP A 200 -13.43 1.50 0.03
C ASP A 200 -13.32 0.71 -1.28
N PRO A 201 -13.22 -0.63 -1.25
CA PRO A 201 -13.04 -1.42 -2.46
C PRO A 201 -14.28 -1.42 -3.36
N PHE A 202 -15.40 -0.85 -2.89
CA PHE A 202 -16.71 -0.92 -3.53
C PHE A 202 -17.03 0.29 -4.40
N MET A 203 -16.01 1.06 -4.80
CA MET A 203 -16.20 2.10 -5.80
C MET A 203 -16.44 1.49 -7.18
N THR A 204 -17.71 1.18 -7.45
CA THR A 204 -18.19 0.89 -8.80
C THR A 204 -17.99 2.14 -9.65
N VAL A 205 -17.09 2.06 -10.64
CA VAL A 205 -16.89 3.12 -11.65
C VAL A 205 -18.14 3.21 -12.52
N SER A 206 -18.45 4.41 -13.04
CA SER A 206 -19.58 4.54 -13.97
C SER A 206 -19.27 3.99 -15.36
N ARG A 207 -20.27 3.45 -16.08
CA ARG A 207 -20.12 3.01 -17.50
C ARG A 207 -19.61 4.09 -18.44
N ASN A 208 -19.82 5.36 -18.09
CA ASN A 208 -19.47 6.52 -18.90
C ASN A 208 -18.13 7.15 -18.50
N GLU A 209 -17.48 6.64 -17.43
CA GLU A 209 -16.21 7.15 -16.93
C GLU A 209 -15.06 6.35 -17.55
N GLN A 210 -14.32 6.99 -18.46
CA GLN A 210 -13.03 6.47 -18.96
C GLN A 210 -11.86 6.85 -18.02
N SER A 211 -12.12 7.72 -17.05
CA SER A 211 -11.13 8.30 -16.15
C SER A 211 -11.29 7.72 -14.75
N ALA A 212 -10.19 7.28 -14.15
CA ALA A 212 -10.12 6.78 -12.79
C ALA A 212 -10.11 7.90 -11.72
N SER A 213 -10.51 9.11 -12.09
CA SER A 213 -10.55 10.28 -11.22
C SER A 213 -11.69 10.15 -10.22
N GLY A 214 -11.37 10.09 -8.93
CA GLY A 214 -12.35 10.07 -7.84
C GLY A 214 -12.20 8.90 -6.87
N HIS A 215 -11.30 7.96 -7.14
CA HIS A 215 -11.01 6.91 -6.19
C HIS A 215 -10.16 7.44 -5.02
N SER A 216 -10.67 7.39 -3.79
CA SER A 216 -9.92 7.80 -2.59
C SER A 216 -9.57 6.61 -1.70
N TRP A 217 -8.35 6.59 -1.16
CA TRP A 217 -8.04 5.72 -0.03
C TRP A 217 -8.93 6.06 1.17
N SER A 218 -9.35 5.03 1.91
CA SER A 218 -9.90 5.23 3.23
C SER A 218 -8.71 5.40 4.18
N ARG A 219 -8.80 6.39 5.05
CA ARG A 219 -7.66 6.78 5.89
C ARG A 219 -7.73 6.09 7.26
N GLY A 220 -8.61 5.09 7.40
CA GLY A 220 -8.97 4.48 8.68
C GLY A 220 -9.78 3.18 8.55
N VAL A 221 -10.54 2.85 9.60
CA VAL A 221 -11.47 1.71 9.65
C VAL A 221 -12.88 2.20 9.95
N SER A 222 -13.91 1.53 9.41
CA SER A 222 -15.30 1.93 9.62
C SER A 222 -16.05 0.95 10.54
N ILE A 223 -16.86 1.49 11.44
CA ILE A 223 -17.74 0.72 12.32
C ILE A 223 -19.17 1.03 11.92
N ARG A 224 -19.91 0.02 11.46
CA ARG A 224 -21.34 0.13 11.16
C ARG A 224 -22.12 0.32 12.46
N VAL A 225 -22.98 1.33 12.52
CA VAL A 225 -23.72 1.67 13.74
C VAL A 225 -25.22 1.47 13.64
N ARG A 226 -25.85 1.28 14.79
CA ARG A 226 -27.30 1.14 14.92
C ARG A 226 -28.03 2.44 14.50
N THR A 227 -29.13 2.29 13.76
CA THR A 227 -29.94 3.41 13.22
C THR A 227 -31.44 3.29 13.54
N ASN A 228 -31.78 2.71 14.68
CA ASN A 228 -33.16 2.46 15.10
C ASN A 228 -33.79 3.65 15.87
N GLY A 229 -33.37 4.90 15.57
CA GLY A 229 -33.90 6.11 16.20
C GLY A 229 -33.22 6.52 17.51
N THR A 230 -32.35 5.68 18.10
CA THR A 230 -31.49 6.09 19.23
C THR A 230 -30.14 6.58 18.72
N SER A 231 -29.74 7.80 19.10
CA SER A 231 -28.42 8.32 18.75
C SER A 231 -27.32 7.56 19.48
N VAL A 232 -26.27 7.17 18.76
CA VAL A 232 -25.13 6.43 19.33
C VAL A 232 -24.09 7.43 19.82
N PRO A 233 -23.75 7.45 21.13
CA PRO A 233 -22.69 8.30 21.65
C PRO A 233 -21.30 7.79 21.21
N VAL A 234 -20.47 8.69 20.70
CA VAL A 234 -19.06 8.41 20.37
C VAL A 234 -18.19 8.94 21.48
N ARG A 235 -17.36 8.07 22.03
CA ARG A 235 -16.52 8.37 23.20
C ARG A 235 -15.06 8.53 22.80
N SER A 236 -14.31 9.32 23.55
CA SER A 236 -12.89 9.51 23.31
C SER A 236 -12.14 8.20 23.50
N SER A 237 -11.41 7.76 22.47
CA SER A 237 -10.54 6.58 22.54
C SER A 237 -9.30 6.78 23.40
N VAL A 238 -8.91 8.03 23.65
CA VAL A 238 -7.67 8.41 24.33
C VAL A 238 -7.91 9.64 25.21
N ALA A 239 -7.08 9.83 26.22
CA ALA A 239 -6.96 11.13 26.88
C ALA A 239 -6.12 12.07 26.01
N GLY A 240 -6.54 13.32 25.86
CA GLY A 240 -5.86 14.24 24.96
C GLY A 240 -6.51 15.62 24.87
N THR A 241 -6.11 16.38 23.87
CA THR A 241 -6.68 17.70 23.56
C THR A 241 -7.37 17.66 22.21
N VAL A 242 -8.57 18.25 22.12
CA VAL A 242 -9.26 18.44 20.86
C VAL A 242 -8.49 19.47 20.03
N VAL A 243 -7.89 19.04 18.92
CA VAL A 243 -7.03 19.91 18.10
C VAL A 243 -7.73 20.45 16.86
N TRP A 244 -8.83 19.84 16.45
CA TRP A 244 -9.60 20.26 15.29
C TRP A 244 -11.03 19.73 15.36
N SER A 245 -11.99 20.51 14.89
CA SER A 245 -13.39 20.11 14.71
C SER A 245 -13.99 20.83 13.51
N GLY A 246 -14.70 20.11 12.64
CA GLY A 246 -15.26 20.68 11.42
C GLY A 246 -15.93 19.66 10.52
N TYR A 247 -16.58 20.15 9.46
CA TYR A 247 -17.22 19.30 8.46
C TYR A 247 -16.23 18.90 7.36
N LEU A 248 -16.07 17.59 7.19
CA LEU A 248 -15.30 16.98 6.13
C LEU A 248 -16.19 16.73 4.92
N HIS A 249 -15.79 17.22 3.74
CA HIS A 249 -16.42 16.84 2.48
C HIS A 249 -15.77 15.58 1.91
N ARG A 250 -16.60 14.61 1.51
CA ARG A 250 -16.19 13.40 0.80
C ARG A 250 -16.98 13.31 -0.49
N ALA A 251 -16.26 13.39 -1.60
CA ALA A 251 -16.83 13.14 -2.92
C ALA A 251 -17.23 11.66 -3.06
N MET A 252 -18.42 11.41 -3.60
CA MET A 252 -18.90 10.04 -3.88
C MET A 252 -19.32 9.93 -5.35
N PRO A 253 -19.19 8.74 -5.99
CA PRO A 253 -19.62 8.55 -7.36
C PRO A 253 -21.09 8.94 -7.59
N PRO A 254 -21.47 9.45 -8.78
CA PRO A 254 -20.62 9.70 -9.95
C PRO A 254 -19.74 10.95 -9.78
N PHE A 255 -18.50 10.90 -10.26
CA PHE A 255 -17.54 12.00 -10.10
C PHE A 255 -17.64 13.04 -11.20
N ASP A 256 -18.25 12.68 -12.32
CA ASP A 256 -18.49 13.54 -13.47
C ASP A 256 -19.94 13.46 -13.98
N GLY A 257 -20.29 14.37 -14.89
CA GLY A 257 -21.62 14.44 -15.51
C GLY A 257 -22.65 15.23 -14.71
N ARG A 258 -23.92 15.16 -15.13
CA ARG A 258 -25.02 16.00 -14.60
C ARG A 258 -25.41 15.64 -13.16
N GLU A 259 -25.10 14.42 -12.72
CA GLU A 259 -25.44 13.91 -11.39
C GLU A 259 -24.26 14.00 -10.40
N ARG A 260 -23.14 14.65 -10.82
CA ARG A 260 -21.96 14.87 -9.98
C ARG A 260 -22.32 15.55 -8.67
N GLY A 261 -21.79 15.04 -7.57
CA GLY A 261 -21.95 15.61 -6.23
C GLY A 261 -23.27 15.29 -5.55
N LEU A 262 -24.24 14.64 -6.24
CA LEU A 262 -25.52 14.29 -5.64
C LEU A 262 -25.39 13.25 -4.51
N ASN A 263 -24.31 12.47 -4.53
CA ASN A 263 -24.03 11.44 -3.53
C ASN A 263 -22.98 11.87 -2.49
N ASP A 264 -22.44 13.09 -2.59
CA ASP A 264 -21.39 13.58 -1.69
C ASP A 264 -21.84 13.59 -0.23
N GLN A 265 -20.87 13.37 0.65
CA GLN A 265 -21.09 13.31 2.09
C GLN A 265 -20.41 14.49 2.77
N TYR A 266 -21.10 15.08 3.73
CA TYR A 266 -20.56 16.08 4.65
C TYR A 266 -20.61 15.50 6.06
N LEU A 267 -19.44 15.22 6.61
CA LEU A 267 -19.26 14.41 7.81
C LEU A 267 -18.62 15.26 8.89
N LEU A 268 -19.32 15.51 9.99
CA LEU A 268 -18.70 16.18 11.13
C LEU A 268 -17.58 15.28 11.66
N THR A 269 -16.43 15.90 11.86
CA THR A 269 -15.21 15.23 12.27
C THR A 269 -14.61 15.95 13.48
N ILE A 270 -14.08 15.17 14.42
CA ILE A 270 -13.36 15.66 15.61
C ILE A 270 -11.99 14.99 15.64
N MET A 271 -10.95 15.76 15.93
CA MET A 271 -9.58 15.26 16.09
C MET A 271 -9.07 15.46 17.50
N ILE A 272 -8.46 14.42 18.06
CA ILE A 272 -7.86 14.44 19.39
C ILE A 272 -6.40 14.07 19.29
N ARG A 273 -5.52 14.95 19.76
CA ARG A 273 -4.09 14.65 19.91
C ARG A 273 -3.87 14.00 21.27
N ASP A 274 -3.30 12.80 21.27
CA ASP A 274 -2.90 12.10 22.49
C ASP A 274 -1.52 12.56 22.98
N SER A 275 -1.10 12.02 24.14
CA SER A 275 0.21 12.30 24.74
C SER A 275 1.39 11.66 24.01
N TRP A 276 1.15 10.74 23.09
CA TRP A 276 2.17 10.13 22.23
C TRP A 276 2.45 11.00 21.00
N GLY A 277 1.57 11.95 20.67
CA GLY A 277 1.64 12.77 19.48
C GLY A 277 0.85 12.23 18.29
N PHE A 278 0.06 11.16 18.48
CA PHE A 278 -0.90 10.72 17.47
C PHE A 278 -2.16 11.55 17.51
N VAL A 279 -2.77 11.74 16.34
CA VAL A 279 -4.07 12.37 16.18
C VAL A 279 -5.09 11.30 15.81
N HIS A 280 -6.06 11.09 16.69
CA HIS A 280 -7.20 10.21 16.49
C HIS A 280 -8.34 11.03 15.89
N GLN A 281 -8.81 10.64 14.71
CA GLN A 281 -9.85 11.35 13.98
C GLN A 281 -11.13 10.51 13.99
N PHE A 282 -12.23 11.11 14.45
CA PHE A 282 -13.56 10.51 14.54
C PHE A 282 -14.45 11.16 13.50
N VAL A 283 -14.76 10.43 12.42
CA VAL A 283 -15.45 10.95 11.24
C VAL A 283 -16.84 10.34 11.14
N GLY A 284 -17.85 11.17 10.90
CA GLY A 284 -19.24 10.73 10.66
C GLY A 284 -20.24 11.15 11.74
N LEU A 285 -19.85 12.06 12.63
CA LEU A 285 -20.72 12.59 13.68
C LEU A 285 -21.84 13.46 13.09
N GLU A 286 -22.92 13.63 13.85
CA GLU A 286 -24.00 14.57 13.55
C GLU A 286 -23.85 15.84 14.39
N VAL A 287 -23.55 15.68 15.68
CA VAL A 287 -23.43 16.78 16.66
C VAL A 287 -22.18 16.57 17.49
N ALA A 288 -21.38 17.64 17.64
CA ALA A 288 -20.26 17.69 18.57
C ALA A 288 -20.73 18.12 19.97
N GLN A 289 -20.13 17.52 21.00
CA GLN A 289 -20.34 17.86 22.41
C GLN A 289 -19.11 18.50 23.05
N VAL A 290 -18.01 18.63 22.30
CA VAL A 290 -16.73 19.18 22.76
C VAL A 290 -16.28 20.32 21.86
N ALA A 291 -15.50 21.24 22.43
CA ALA A 291 -14.93 22.38 21.73
C ALA A 291 -13.45 22.15 21.38
N VAL A 292 -12.93 22.90 20.39
CA VAL A 292 -11.50 22.91 20.08
C VAL A 292 -10.71 23.48 21.27
N HIS A 293 -9.54 22.91 21.54
CA HIS A 293 -8.68 23.15 22.71
C HIS A 293 -9.22 22.61 24.05
N GLU A 294 -10.37 21.93 24.05
CA GLU A 294 -10.86 21.23 25.22
C GLU A 294 -9.99 20.01 25.53
N ALA A 295 -9.62 19.84 26.79
CA ALA A 295 -8.97 18.64 27.28
C ALA A 295 -10.04 17.58 27.58
N VAL A 296 -9.87 16.38 27.03
CA VAL A 296 -10.83 15.29 27.16
C VAL A 296 -10.17 14.08 27.79
N ALA A 297 -10.87 13.44 28.72
CA ALA A 297 -10.47 12.15 29.27
C ALA A 297 -10.92 11.02 28.34
N GLU A 298 -10.25 9.87 28.44
CA GLU A 298 -10.74 8.61 27.85
C GLU A 298 -12.20 8.36 28.29
N GLY A 299 -13.07 8.00 27.34
CA GLY A 299 -14.49 7.76 27.60
C GLY A 299 -15.41 9.00 27.57
N THR A 300 -14.86 10.21 27.50
CA THR A 300 -15.65 11.46 27.35
C THR A 300 -16.47 11.40 26.06
N VAL A 301 -17.76 11.74 26.12
CA VAL A 301 -18.61 11.77 24.92
C VAL A 301 -18.21 12.95 24.04
N LEU A 302 -17.74 12.66 22.84
CA LEU A 302 -17.31 13.65 21.85
C LEU A 302 -18.47 14.19 21.03
N GLY A 303 -19.48 13.36 20.82
CA GLY A 303 -20.57 13.64 19.93
C GLY A 303 -21.49 12.44 19.74
N TYR A 304 -22.47 12.61 18.88
CA TYR A 304 -23.46 11.59 18.56
C TYR A 304 -23.48 11.29 17.06
N LEU A 305 -23.66 10.03 16.71
CA LEU A 305 -23.86 9.60 15.33
C LEU A 305 -25.34 9.77 14.90
N PRO A 306 -25.60 9.95 13.59
CA PRO A 306 -26.95 10.04 13.07
C PRO A 306 -27.77 8.79 13.41
N SER A 307 -28.92 8.99 14.04
CA SER A 307 -29.85 7.91 14.38
C SER A 307 -30.74 7.48 13.22
N THR A 308 -30.78 8.28 12.14
CA THR A 308 -31.60 8.03 10.96
C THR A 308 -30.91 7.09 9.97
N PRO A 309 -31.60 6.03 9.50
CA PRO A 309 -31.04 5.13 8.50
C PRO A 309 -30.80 5.88 7.19
N LEU A 310 -29.75 5.48 6.47
CA LEU A 310 -29.56 5.95 5.10
C LEU A 310 -30.63 5.36 4.19
N SER A 311 -31.04 6.12 3.17
CA SER A 311 -31.83 5.54 2.07
C SER A 311 -31.07 4.35 1.47
N PRO A 312 -31.73 3.20 1.24
CA PRO A 312 -31.11 2.01 0.64
C PRO A 312 -30.59 2.28 -0.78
N TRP A 313 -31.12 3.32 -1.43
CA TRP A 313 -30.65 3.81 -2.73
C TRP A 313 -29.91 5.15 -2.55
N PRO A 314 -28.74 5.33 -3.20
CA PRO A 314 -28.13 6.65 -3.32
C PRO A 314 -29.04 7.60 -4.12
N ARG A 315 -28.81 8.92 -3.97
CA ARG A 315 -29.63 9.94 -4.64
C ARG A 315 -29.43 9.88 -6.15
N SER A 316 -28.19 9.68 -6.58
CA SER A 316 -27.86 9.33 -7.96
C SER A 316 -27.62 7.82 -8.04
N THR A 317 -28.37 7.17 -8.92
CA THR A 317 -28.15 5.77 -9.32
C THR A 317 -27.46 5.68 -10.68
N ALA A 318 -26.97 6.80 -11.23
CA ALA A 318 -26.38 6.85 -12.55
C ALA A 318 -25.19 5.88 -12.68
N SER A 319 -25.50 4.77 -13.36
CA SER A 319 -24.61 3.85 -14.09
C SER A 319 -23.50 3.17 -13.30
N LEU A 320 -23.81 2.54 -12.14
CA LEU A 320 -22.93 1.52 -11.56
C LEU A 320 -22.62 0.43 -12.60
N VAL A 321 -21.35 0.12 -12.82
CA VAL A 321 -20.97 -1.08 -13.57
C VAL A 321 -20.97 -2.28 -12.62
N ASP A 322 -21.38 -3.45 -13.11
CA ASP A 322 -21.31 -4.73 -12.38
C ASP A 322 -22.19 -4.87 -11.11
N ILE A 323 -23.44 -4.39 -11.14
CA ILE A 323 -24.43 -4.70 -10.08
C ILE A 323 -24.56 -6.22 -9.93
N PRO A 324 -24.49 -6.80 -8.71
CA PRO A 324 -24.55 -8.24 -8.53
C PRO A 324 -25.87 -8.80 -9.07
N LYS A 325 -25.79 -9.83 -9.93
CA LYS A 325 -26.97 -10.42 -10.59
C LYS A 325 -27.91 -11.16 -9.63
N HIS A 326 -27.44 -11.55 -8.44
CA HIS A 326 -28.18 -12.37 -7.48
C HIS A 326 -28.63 -11.62 -6.21
N ASN A 327 -28.72 -10.28 -6.27
CA ASN A 327 -29.11 -9.44 -5.13
C ASN A 327 -30.39 -9.89 -4.39
N LYS A 328 -31.36 -10.49 -5.07
CA LYS A 328 -32.66 -10.85 -4.46
C LYS A 328 -32.76 -12.26 -3.89
N GLU A 329 -32.02 -13.23 -4.41
CA GLU A 329 -32.20 -14.65 -4.07
C GLU A 329 -31.46 -15.04 -2.79
N GLU A 330 -30.40 -14.31 -2.45
CA GLU A 330 -29.57 -14.53 -1.26
C GLU A 330 -29.74 -13.42 -0.20
N GLY A 331 -30.73 -12.53 -0.38
CA GLY A 331 -31.04 -11.46 0.59
C GLY A 331 -30.05 -10.29 0.64
N TYR A 332 -29.29 -10.04 -0.44
CA TYR A 332 -28.26 -9.00 -0.45
C TYR A 332 -28.80 -7.59 -0.74
N GLU A 333 -28.24 -6.60 -0.04
CA GLU A 333 -28.42 -5.18 -0.33
C GLU A 333 -27.76 -4.83 -1.67
N SER A 334 -28.42 -4.01 -2.51
CA SER A 334 -27.82 -3.53 -3.77
C SER A 334 -26.65 -2.56 -3.55
N PHE A 335 -26.52 -2.03 -2.33
CA PHE A 335 -25.43 -1.18 -1.86
C PHE A 335 -25.02 -1.61 -0.44
N PRO A 336 -24.36 -2.77 -0.28
CA PRO A 336 -24.10 -3.36 1.03
C PRO A 336 -23.20 -2.50 1.94
N TYR A 337 -22.59 -1.46 1.36
CA TYR A 337 -21.71 -0.52 2.06
C TYR A 337 -22.30 0.87 2.27
N ARG A 338 -23.58 1.08 1.90
CA ARG A 338 -24.30 2.31 2.21
C ARG A 338 -24.97 2.20 3.58
N PHE A 339 -24.17 2.35 4.63
CA PHE A 339 -24.62 2.35 6.01
C PHE A 339 -24.09 3.53 6.80
N ARG A 340 -24.78 3.90 7.88
CA ARG A 340 -24.23 4.84 8.86
C ARG A 340 -23.06 4.18 9.55
N HIS A 341 -21.94 4.88 9.56
CA HIS A 341 -20.72 4.40 10.18
C HIS A 341 -19.99 5.51 10.90
N LEU A 342 -19.21 5.11 11.90
CA LEU A 342 -18.12 5.89 12.44
C LEU A 342 -16.85 5.42 11.73
N GLU A 343 -16.13 6.33 11.07
CA GLU A 343 -14.78 6.05 10.62
C GLU A 343 -13.76 6.56 11.65
N ILE A 344 -12.83 5.70 12.01
CA ILE A 344 -11.74 5.98 12.93
C ILE A 344 -10.44 6.01 12.13
N ARG A 345 -9.71 7.12 12.23
CA ARG A 345 -8.38 7.27 11.60
C ARG A 345 -7.36 7.59 12.68
N VAL A 346 -6.13 7.15 12.47
CA VAL A 346 -4.99 7.53 13.31
C VAL A 346 -3.90 8.08 12.42
N ALA A 347 -3.40 9.27 12.72
CA ALA A 347 -2.42 9.94 11.89
C ALA A 347 -1.40 10.73 12.71
N ARG A 348 -0.28 11.07 12.07
CA ARG A 348 0.66 12.09 12.55
C ARG A 348 0.73 13.25 11.56
N PRO A 349 0.79 14.50 12.03
CA PRO A 349 0.95 15.65 11.16
C PRO A 349 2.36 15.67 10.56
N HIS A 350 2.52 16.36 9.44
CA HIS A 350 3.84 16.62 8.88
C HIS A 350 4.65 17.53 9.83
N SER A 351 5.94 17.24 10.03
CA SER A 351 6.82 18.01 10.94
C SER A 351 6.88 19.51 10.62
N ALA A 352 6.83 19.87 9.34
CA ALA A 352 6.82 21.27 8.87
C ALA A 352 5.51 22.05 9.15
N TRP A 353 4.45 21.43 9.67
CA TRP A 353 3.19 22.13 9.90
C TRP A 353 3.25 23.08 11.10
N THR A 354 2.55 24.20 10.98
CA THR A 354 2.42 25.22 12.04
C THR A 354 1.03 25.26 12.69
N SER A 355 0.09 24.49 12.14
CA SER A 355 -1.29 24.38 12.59
C SER A 355 -1.85 23.04 12.14
N TYR A 356 -2.74 22.45 12.95
CA TYR A 356 -3.51 21.28 12.53
C TYR A 356 -4.39 21.63 11.34
N LYS A 357 -4.36 20.78 10.32
CA LYS A 357 -5.11 20.95 9.07
C LYS A 357 -6.34 20.05 9.06
N ASP A 358 -7.19 20.26 8.06
CA ASP A 358 -8.30 19.37 7.72
C ASP A 358 -7.84 17.89 7.62
N PRO A 359 -8.69 16.90 7.96
CA PRO A 359 -8.33 15.49 7.89
C PRO A 359 -7.76 15.07 6.54
N ASN A 360 -8.24 15.62 5.43
CA ASN A 360 -7.79 15.20 4.09
C ASN A 360 -6.64 16.05 3.54
N ALA A 361 -6.05 16.96 4.33
CA ALA A 361 -4.94 17.78 3.88
C ALA A 361 -3.67 16.95 3.60
N LYS A 362 -2.93 17.31 2.53
CA LYS A 362 -1.66 16.66 2.18
C LYS A 362 -0.60 16.88 3.26
N GLY A 363 0.00 15.79 3.74
CA GLY A 363 1.05 15.79 4.76
C GLY A 363 0.75 14.93 5.99
N TRP A 364 -0.49 14.44 6.14
CA TRP A 364 -0.80 13.44 7.16
C TRP A 364 -0.09 12.11 6.86
N LEU A 365 0.56 11.53 7.88
CA LEU A 365 1.05 10.16 7.87
C LEU A 365 0.03 9.27 8.58
N TYR A 366 -0.75 8.49 7.82
CA TYR A 366 -1.82 7.65 8.37
C TYR A 366 -1.30 6.29 8.82
N TYR A 367 -1.86 5.77 9.91
CA TYR A 367 -1.53 4.47 10.50
C TYR A 367 -2.74 3.56 10.51
N ASN A 368 -2.49 2.25 10.54
CA ASN A 368 -3.54 1.27 10.77
C ASN A 368 -4.11 1.38 12.18
N PRO A 369 -5.37 1.81 12.37
CA PRO A 369 -5.94 1.96 13.71
C PRO A 369 -5.88 0.65 14.52
N LEU A 370 -5.96 -0.50 13.85
CA LEU A 370 -5.90 -1.81 14.51
C LEU A 370 -4.59 -2.09 15.24
N LEU A 371 -3.51 -1.38 14.90
CA LEU A 371 -2.23 -1.52 15.58
C LEU A 371 -2.10 -0.63 16.82
N LEU A 372 -2.94 0.41 16.95
CA LEU A 372 -2.92 1.37 18.05
C LEU A 372 -4.06 1.16 19.06
N TYR A 373 -5.12 0.48 18.64
CA TYR A 373 -6.27 0.20 19.49
C TYR A 373 -6.06 -1.06 20.33
N VAL A 374 -6.77 -1.15 21.45
CA VAL A 374 -6.74 -2.32 22.33
C VAL A 374 -7.19 -3.55 21.56
N PRO A 375 -6.47 -4.69 21.68
CA PRO A 375 -7.01 -5.95 21.23
C PRO A 375 -8.29 -6.21 22.03
N GLY A 376 -9.39 -6.51 21.35
CA GLY A 376 -10.67 -6.76 22.02
C GLY A 376 -10.56 -7.90 23.04
N ARG A 377 -11.46 -7.95 24.03
CA ARG A 377 -11.57 -9.09 24.97
C ARG A 377 -11.65 -10.44 24.26
N VAL A 378 -12.27 -10.44 23.08
CA VAL A 378 -12.20 -11.53 22.11
C VAL A 378 -11.27 -11.08 20.99
N PRO A 379 -10.20 -11.84 20.68
CA PRO A 379 -9.34 -11.53 19.54
C PRO A 379 -10.17 -11.47 18.26
N LEU A 380 -9.94 -10.46 17.42
CA LEU A 380 -10.48 -10.46 16.06
C LEU A 380 -9.93 -11.69 15.33
N PRO A 381 -10.75 -12.69 14.96
CA PRO A 381 -10.29 -13.84 14.20
C PRO A 381 -9.93 -13.32 12.81
N MET A 382 -8.63 -13.08 12.60
CA MET A 382 -8.11 -12.75 11.28
C MET A 382 -7.77 -14.04 10.58
N ILE A 383 -8.68 -14.46 9.72
CA ILE A 383 -8.46 -15.61 8.83
C ILE A 383 -7.37 -15.22 7.83
N ALA A 384 -6.49 -16.17 7.50
CA ALA A 384 -5.56 -15.96 6.40
C ALA A 384 -6.35 -15.65 5.12
N PRO A 385 -5.94 -14.67 4.30
CA PRO A 385 -6.65 -14.34 3.06
C PRO A 385 -6.89 -15.59 2.21
N PHE A 386 -8.12 -15.90 1.81
CA PHE A 386 -8.38 -17.08 1.01
C PHE A 386 -7.82 -16.91 -0.40
N VAL A 387 -7.28 -18.00 -0.92
CA VAL A 387 -6.65 -18.09 -2.23
C VAL A 387 -7.58 -18.82 -3.18
N ASP A 388 -7.83 -18.24 -4.34
CA ASP A 388 -8.35 -18.98 -5.48
C ASP A 388 -7.18 -19.65 -6.23
N PRO A 389 -7.22 -20.96 -6.52
CA PRO A 389 -6.18 -21.66 -7.31
C PRO A 389 -6.00 -21.11 -8.75
N SER A 390 -6.91 -20.29 -9.27
CA SER A 390 -6.80 -19.60 -10.57
C SER A 390 -6.22 -18.18 -10.50
N SER A 391 -5.64 -17.80 -9.35
CA SER A 391 -5.30 -16.41 -8.99
C SER A 391 -4.19 -15.70 -9.79
N PHE A 392 -3.31 -16.41 -10.49
CA PHE A 392 -2.19 -15.75 -11.21
C PHE A 392 -2.58 -15.24 -12.58
N ALA A 393 -2.35 -13.95 -12.78
CA ALA A 393 -2.46 -13.30 -14.08
C ALA A 393 -1.21 -12.48 -14.39
N PHE A 394 -0.79 -12.56 -15.66
CA PHE A 394 0.39 -11.87 -16.15
C PHE A 394 0.01 -10.92 -17.28
N ARG A 395 0.73 -9.80 -17.34
CA ARG A 395 0.65 -8.86 -18.45
C ARG A 395 2.05 -8.48 -18.92
N THR A 396 2.28 -8.66 -20.21
CA THR A 396 3.49 -8.16 -20.88
C THR A 396 3.31 -6.69 -21.21
N THR A 397 4.26 -5.82 -20.84
CA THR A 397 4.19 -4.40 -21.16
C THR A 397 5.51 -3.92 -21.77
N ASN A 398 5.41 -2.98 -22.72
CA ASN A 398 6.56 -2.31 -23.34
C ASN A 398 6.52 -0.79 -23.07
N VAL A 399 5.57 -0.27 -22.27
CA VAL A 399 5.21 1.15 -22.29
C VAL A 399 5.04 1.74 -20.88
N ALA A 400 5.59 2.95 -20.72
CA ALA A 400 5.59 3.84 -19.56
C ALA A 400 4.23 4.47 -19.18
N SER A 401 3.11 4.00 -19.72
CA SER A 401 1.79 4.61 -19.55
C SER A 401 0.85 3.72 -18.72
N ILE A 402 0.18 4.33 -17.74
CA ILE A 402 -0.83 3.71 -16.88
C ILE A 402 -1.96 3.15 -17.75
N PRO A 403 -2.15 1.83 -17.80
CA PRO A 403 -3.22 1.26 -18.59
C PRO A 403 -4.54 1.28 -17.81
N HIS A 404 -5.54 1.99 -18.34
CA HIS A 404 -6.92 2.01 -17.82
C HIS A 404 -7.66 0.66 -17.98
N ALA A 405 -7.08 -0.30 -18.71
CA ALA A 405 -7.62 -1.64 -18.91
C ALA A 405 -6.50 -2.67 -18.94
N LEU A 406 -6.60 -3.73 -18.13
CA LEU A 406 -5.61 -4.80 -18.10
C LEU A 406 -6.10 -6.03 -18.85
N SER A 407 -5.48 -6.31 -20.01
CA SER A 407 -5.67 -7.60 -20.68
C SER A 407 -4.86 -8.68 -19.95
N MET A 408 -5.53 -9.57 -19.23
CA MET A 408 -4.87 -10.63 -18.46
C MET A 408 -4.77 -11.95 -19.24
N GLN A 409 -3.65 -12.64 -19.10
CA GLN A 409 -3.48 -14.02 -19.55
C GLN A 409 -3.32 -14.95 -18.34
N HIS A 410 -4.11 -16.01 -18.29
CA HIS A 410 -4.02 -17.06 -17.27
C HIS A 410 -3.10 -18.22 -17.73
N GLY A 411 -2.43 -18.85 -16.76
CA GLY A 411 -1.55 -20.01 -16.94
C GLY A 411 -0.06 -19.68 -16.80
N SER A 412 0.82 -20.57 -17.27
CA SER A 412 2.28 -20.36 -17.30
C SER A 412 2.71 -19.76 -18.65
N PRO A 413 2.76 -18.42 -18.82
CA PRO A 413 3.26 -17.82 -20.04
C PRO A 413 4.79 -17.85 -20.11
N SER A 414 5.32 -17.71 -21.34
CA SER A 414 6.65 -17.17 -21.52
C SER A 414 6.59 -15.67 -21.23
N ILE A 415 7.38 -15.22 -20.27
CA ILE A 415 7.39 -13.85 -19.72
C ILE A 415 8.54 -13.10 -20.40
N PRO A 416 8.28 -12.14 -21.31
CA PRO A 416 9.32 -11.32 -21.93
C PRO A 416 9.93 -10.33 -20.92
N ASN A 417 10.85 -9.47 -21.38
CA ASN A 417 11.68 -8.58 -20.57
C ASN A 417 10.95 -7.88 -19.40
N GLN A 418 9.82 -7.20 -19.65
CA GLN A 418 9.08 -6.45 -18.62
C GLN A 418 7.66 -7.00 -18.43
N VAL A 419 7.32 -7.36 -17.19
CA VAL A 419 6.01 -7.98 -16.87
C VAL A 419 5.40 -7.43 -15.59
N GLU A 420 4.08 -7.26 -15.63
CA GLU A 420 3.25 -7.03 -14.47
C GLU A 420 2.61 -8.34 -14.00
N LEU A 421 2.70 -8.59 -12.69
CA LEU A 421 2.10 -9.73 -12.01
C LEU A 421 0.89 -9.28 -11.20
N PHE A 422 -0.20 -10.04 -11.32
CA PHE A 422 -1.43 -9.82 -10.56
C PHE A 422 -1.87 -11.11 -9.87
N VAL A 423 -2.53 -10.92 -8.73
CA VAL A 423 -3.05 -12.02 -7.91
C VAL A 423 -4.42 -11.66 -7.32
N SER A 424 -5.33 -12.61 -7.25
CA SER A 424 -6.60 -12.45 -6.53
C SER A 424 -6.55 -13.05 -5.13
N PHE A 425 -7.08 -12.34 -4.15
CA PHE A 425 -7.34 -12.86 -2.80
C PHE A 425 -8.75 -12.48 -2.35
N GLN A 426 -9.35 -13.33 -1.52
CA GLN A 426 -10.58 -13.02 -0.77
C GLN A 426 -10.22 -12.84 0.72
N PRO A 427 -10.01 -11.60 1.17
CA PRO A 427 -9.62 -11.36 2.54
C PRO A 427 -10.86 -11.00 3.38
N PHE A 428 -11.06 -11.64 4.55
CA PHE A 428 -12.26 -11.53 5.39
C PHE A 428 -11.91 -11.36 6.88
N ILE A 429 -12.81 -10.71 7.62
CA ILE A 429 -12.76 -10.62 9.08
C ILE A 429 -14.07 -11.13 9.70
N GLU A 430 -13.95 -11.94 10.75
CA GLU A 430 -15.09 -12.37 11.56
C GLU A 430 -15.42 -11.31 12.62
N SER A 431 -16.71 -11.17 12.92
CA SER A 431 -17.19 -10.41 14.08
C SER A 431 -16.73 -11.11 15.37
N PRO A 432 -16.01 -10.43 16.29
CA PRO A 432 -15.65 -11.05 17.56
C PRO A 432 -16.89 -11.47 18.36
N GLY A 433 -16.97 -12.76 18.69
CA GLY A 433 -18.04 -13.30 19.53
C GLY A 433 -19.35 -13.65 18.83
N ASP A 434 -19.43 -13.53 17.50
CA ASP A 434 -20.64 -13.89 16.73
C ASP A 434 -20.29 -14.71 15.46
N PRO A 435 -20.19 -16.05 15.57
CA PRO A 435 -19.81 -16.93 14.45
C PRO A 435 -20.95 -17.17 13.44
N ALA A 436 -22.19 -16.77 13.76
CA ALA A 436 -23.32 -16.89 12.84
C ALA A 436 -23.43 -15.70 11.88
N ASP A 437 -22.65 -14.66 12.13
CA ASP A 437 -22.66 -13.41 11.38
C ASP A 437 -21.84 -13.51 10.08
N ALA A 438 -22.38 -13.02 8.97
CA ALA A 438 -21.70 -13.06 7.67
C ALA A 438 -20.42 -12.19 7.70
N MET A 439 -19.28 -12.76 7.27
CA MET A 439 -17.98 -12.08 7.25
C MET A 439 -17.96 -10.83 6.35
N ASP A 440 -17.31 -9.76 6.82
CA ASP A 440 -17.01 -8.61 5.97
C ASP A 440 -15.67 -8.81 5.24
N PRO A 441 -15.61 -8.53 3.92
CA PRO A 441 -14.35 -8.52 3.22
C PRO A 441 -13.49 -7.35 3.70
N VAL A 442 -12.23 -7.64 4.01
CA VAL A 442 -11.22 -6.67 4.39
C VAL A 442 -9.95 -6.91 3.59
N SER A 443 -9.35 -5.97 2.85
CA SER A 443 -8.10 -6.17 2.12
C SER A 443 -6.97 -6.80 2.91
N VAL A 444 -6.11 -7.43 2.13
CA VAL A 444 -4.82 -7.95 2.59
C VAL A 444 -4.04 -6.83 3.29
N TYR A 445 -3.47 -7.13 4.45
CA TYR A 445 -2.68 -6.18 5.22
C TYR A 445 -1.31 -5.92 4.58
N ALA A 446 -0.64 -6.98 4.12
CA ALA A 446 0.63 -6.87 3.41
C ALA A 446 0.74 -7.94 2.33
N LEU A 447 1.39 -7.59 1.22
CA LEU A 447 1.62 -8.48 0.09
C LEU A 447 3.11 -8.56 -0.17
N ASP A 448 3.65 -9.77 -0.18
CA ASP A 448 5.04 -10.04 -0.54
C ASP A 448 5.09 -11.00 -1.73
N TRP A 449 6.15 -10.91 -2.53
CA TRP A 449 6.40 -11.81 -3.64
C TRP A 449 7.85 -12.27 -3.70
N ALA A 450 8.08 -13.42 -4.30
CA ALA A 450 9.41 -13.99 -4.44
C ALA A 450 9.55 -14.58 -5.84
N VAL A 451 10.78 -14.55 -6.34
CA VAL A 451 11.12 -15.19 -7.61
C VAL A 451 12.48 -15.86 -7.50
N GLU A 452 12.53 -17.14 -7.83
CA GLU A 452 13.76 -17.91 -7.83
C GLU A 452 13.81 -18.87 -9.03
N PRO A 453 15.00 -19.16 -9.58
CA PRO A 453 15.16 -20.22 -10.57
C PRO A 453 14.56 -21.54 -10.05
N VAL A 454 13.88 -22.30 -10.89
CA VAL A 454 13.22 -23.54 -10.44
C VAL A 454 14.23 -24.49 -9.79
N THR A 455 14.11 -24.67 -8.47
CA THR A 455 14.76 -25.74 -7.71
C THR A 455 13.73 -26.77 -7.24
N LYS A 456 14.18 -27.82 -6.53
CA LYS A 456 13.29 -28.86 -5.96
C LYS A 456 12.40 -28.33 -4.82
N ARG A 457 12.71 -27.18 -4.20
CA ARG A 457 11.98 -26.67 -3.02
C ARG A 457 10.86 -25.71 -3.45
N PRO A 458 9.64 -25.85 -2.92
CA PRO A 458 8.61 -24.81 -3.01
C PRO A 458 9.05 -23.55 -2.27
N LEU A 459 8.69 -22.38 -2.79
CA LEU A 459 9.06 -21.08 -2.21
C LEU A 459 8.19 -20.73 -1.00
N CYS A 460 6.91 -21.08 -1.04
CA CYS A 460 5.93 -20.83 0.02
C CYS A 460 6.26 -21.56 1.33
N SER A 461 6.92 -22.72 1.25
CA SER A 461 7.30 -23.50 2.44
C SER A 461 8.76 -23.32 2.84
N SER A 462 9.56 -22.59 2.06
CA SER A 462 10.97 -22.38 2.32
C SER A 462 11.20 -21.17 3.25
N ARG A 463 11.98 -21.39 4.32
CA ARG A 463 12.41 -20.33 5.26
C ARG A 463 13.49 -19.42 4.69
N HIS A 464 14.16 -19.85 3.62
CA HIS A 464 15.27 -19.12 3.02
C HIS A 464 14.86 -18.30 1.79
N THR A 465 13.55 -18.29 1.46
CA THR A 465 13.03 -17.55 0.32
C THR A 465 13.24 -16.06 0.54
N TYR A 466 13.84 -15.39 -0.44
CA TYR A 466 13.95 -13.94 -0.46
C TYR A 466 12.61 -13.31 -0.89
N TRP A 467 11.90 -12.73 0.07
CA TRP A 467 10.62 -12.07 -0.15
C TRP A 467 10.81 -10.57 -0.40
N ARG A 468 10.38 -10.12 -1.57
CA ARG A 468 10.23 -8.72 -1.96
C ARG A 468 8.88 -8.22 -1.46
N ARG A 469 8.85 -7.13 -0.69
CA ARG A 469 7.60 -6.53 -0.23
C ARG A 469 6.96 -5.77 -1.38
N SER A 470 5.71 -6.06 -1.73
CA SER A 470 4.90 -5.29 -2.68
C SER A 470 4.30 -4.04 -2.01
N PHE A 471 3.57 -4.25 -0.91
CA PHE A 471 3.08 -3.18 -0.04
C PHE A 471 2.79 -3.71 1.36
N GLU A 472 2.67 -2.80 2.31
CA GLU A 472 2.20 -3.07 3.67
C GLU A 472 1.38 -1.89 4.18
N HIS A 473 0.18 -2.16 4.69
CA HIS A 473 -0.73 -1.16 5.25
C HIS A 473 -0.53 -0.98 6.76
N SER A 474 0.72 -0.94 7.23
CA SER A 474 1.06 -0.49 8.59
C SER A 474 0.86 1.01 8.71
N ARG A 475 1.27 1.73 7.66
CA ARG A 475 1.14 3.18 7.47
C ARG A 475 1.01 3.52 5.99
N LEU A 476 0.32 4.61 5.67
CA LEU A 476 0.22 5.17 4.32
C LEU A 476 1.14 6.39 4.23
N ALA A 477 1.96 6.46 3.17
CA ALA A 477 3.03 7.46 3.03
C ALA A 477 2.50 8.91 3.01
N SER A 478 3.24 9.82 3.66
CA SER A 478 2.84 11.22 3.91
C SER A 478 2.98 12.17 2.71
N GLU A 479 3.84 11.84 1.75
CA GLU A 479 4.18 12.73 0.62
C GLU A 479 3.35 12.46 -0.64
N THR A 480 2.70 11.30 -0.71
CA THR A 480 1.80 10.89 -1.79
C THR A 480 0.40 11.46 -1.58
N ASP A 481 -0.17 12.00 -2.65
CA ASP A 481 -1.58 12.37 -2.64
C ASP A 481 -2.42 11.07 -2.63
N LEU A 482 -3.09 10.81 -1.51
CA LEU A 482 -3.92 9.61 -1.32
C LEU A 482 -5.16 9.61 -2.21
N ASP A 483 -5.51 10.76 -2.80
CA ASP A 483 -6.61 10.88 -3.74
C ASP A 483 -6.10 10.83 -5.21
N ASP A 484 -4.79 10.62 -5.43
CA ASP A 484 -4.22 10.33 -6.75
C ASP A 484 -4.60 8.90 -7.21
N PRO A 485 -5.34 8.75 -8.32
CA PRO A 485 -5.66 7.44 -8.87
C PRO A 485 -4.44 6.58 -9.17
N ALA A 486 -3.30 7.19 -9.54
CA ALA A 486 -2.06 6.47 -9.80
C ALA A 486 -1.55 5.74 -8.55
N PHE A 487 -1.69 6.35 -7.37
CA PHE A 487 -1.29 5.75 -6.10
C PHE A 487 -2.15 4.54 -5.75
N LEU A 488 -3.47 4.63 -5.94
CA LEU A 488 -4.37 3.47 -5.76
C LEU A 488 -4.08 2.36 -6.77
N HIS A 489 -3.86 2.71 -8.04
CA HIS A 489 -3.55 1.74 -9.08
C HIS A 489 -2.18 1.09 -8.91
N ALA A 490 -1.26 1.66 -8.13
CA ALA A 490 -0.05 0.96 -7.76
C ALA A 490 -0.35 -0.32 -6.94
N HIS A 491 -1.50 -0.36 -6.24
CA HIS A 491 -1.89 -1.46 -5.35
C HIS A 491 -2.95 -2.37 -5.97
N TYR A 492 -3.88 -1.82 -6.75
CA TYR A 492 -5.05 -2.54 -7.27
C TYR A 492 -5.21 -2.44 -8.78
N VAL A 493 -6.05 -3.31 -9.32
CA VAL A 493 -6.45 -3.28 -10.72
C VAL A 493 -7.83 -2.62 -10.86
N PRO A 494 -7.95 -1.43 -11.48
CA PRO A 494 -9.23 -0.73 -11.60
C PRO A 494 -10.17 -1.35 -12.63
N HIS A 495 -9.61 -1.87 -13.74
CA HIS A 495 -10.41 -2.48 -14.79
C HIS A 495 -9.65 -3.63 -15.48
N ILE A 496 -10.33 -4.77 -15.59
CA ILE A 496 -9.78 -6.03 -16.11
C ILE A 496 -10.51 -6.39 -17.39
N SER A 497 -9.76 -6.70 -18.45
CA SER A 497 -10.26 -7.43 -19.61
C SER A 497 -9.66 -8.83 -19.60
N ILE A 498 -10.46 -9.84 -19.28
CA ILE A 498 -10.01 -11.24 -19.34
C ILE A 498 -10.33 -11.77 -20.73
N ARG A 499 -9.29 -12.22 -21.46
CA ARG A 499 -9.45 -12.98 -22.70
C ARG A 499 -9.02 -14.41 -22.43
N SER A 500 -9.87 -15.40 -22.74
CA SER A 500 -9.43 -16.80 -22.63
C SER A 500 -8.38 -17.14 -23.68
N ARG A 501 -7.58 -18.19 -23.43
CA ARG A 501 -6.59 -18.70 -24.39
C ARG A 501 -7.23 -19.05 -25.75
N LEU A 502 -6.38 -19.06 -26.79
CA LEU A 502 -6.70 -19.34 -28.20
C LEU A 502 -7.80 -20.40 -28.39
N GLY A 503 -8.94 -19.98 -28.93
CA GLY A 503 -10.01 -20.89 -29.41
C GLY A 503 -11.42 -20.58 -28.94
N LEU A 504 -11.60 -19.82 -27.85
CA LEU A 504 -12.92 -19.38 -27.36
C LEU A 504 -12.96 -17.84 -27.29
N GLN A 505 -13.86 -17.21 -28.05
CA GLN A 505 -14.06 -15.76 -28.07
C GLN A 505 -14.93 -15.29 -26.90
N PHE A 506 -14.45 -15.45 -25.67
CA PHE A 506 -15.06 -14.76 -24.53
C PHE A 506 -14.09 -13.68 -24.03
N SER A 507 -14.52 -12.42 -24.16
CA SER A 507 -13.88 -11.27 -23.52
C SER A 507 -14.81 -10.77 -22.41
N PHE A 508 -14.38 -10.88 -21.17
CA PHE A 508 -15.07 -10.24 -20.04
C PHE A 508 -14.38 -8.92 -19.74
N GLN A 509 -15.15 -7.85 -19.54
CA GLN A 509 -14.67 -6.57 -19.05
C GLN A 509 -15.28 -6.33 -17.67
N ARG A 510 -14.44 -5.91 -16.72
CA ARG A 510 -14.82 -5.63 -15.35
C ARG A 510 -14.28 -4.29 -14.93
N TYR A 511 -15.13 -3.40 -14.43
CA TYR A 511 -14.81 -2.00 -14.16
C TYR A 511 -14.77 -1.68 -12.65
N SER A 512 -14.51 -2.71 -11.84
CA SER A 512 -14.39 -2.61 -10.38
C SER A 512 -13.19 -3.38 -9.87
N GLN A 513 -12.51 -2.82 -8.87
CA GLN A 513 -11.44 -3.49 -8.12
C GLN A 513 -11.94 -4.72 -7.37
N PHE A 514 -13.23 -4.74 -6.98
CA PHE A 514 -13.89 -5.81 -6.24
C PHE A 514 -14.77 -6.70 -7.11
N ASP A 515 -14.67 -8.01 -6.89
CA ASP A 515 -15.52 -9.02 -7.51
C ASP A 515 -16.66 -9.30 -6.57
N GLU A 516 -17.85 -8.80 -6.85
CA GLU A 516 -19.02 -9.12 -6.02
C GLU A 516 -19.41 -10.59 -6.10
N LYS A 517 -19.16 -11.25 -7.24
CA LYS A 517 -19.50 -12.66 -7.43
C LYS A 517 -18.52 -13.56 -6.67
N ASP A 518 -17.22 -13.31 -6.88
CA ASP A 518 -16.16 -14.16 -6.33
C ASP A 518 -15.59 -13.60 -5.01
N ARG A 519 -16.16 -12.51 -4.47
CA ARG A 519 -15.73 -11.81 -3.24
C ARG A 519 -14.23 -11.53 -3.17
N ALA A 520 -13.62 -11.23 -4.31
CA ALA A 520 -12.17 -11.18 -4.48
C ALA A 520 -11.68 -9.81 -4.96
N LEU A 521 -10.50 -9.40 -4.46
CA LEU A 521 -9.76 -8.23 -4.91
C LEU A 521 -8.55 -8.67 -5.73
N TYR A 522 -8.29 -7.97 -6.83
CA TYR A 522 -7.09 -8.17 -7.64
C TYR A 522 -6.01 -7.16 -7.26
N TYR A 523 -4.88 -7.67 -6.80
CA TYR A 523 -3.73 -6.90 -6.35
C TYR A 523 -2.66 -6.85 -7.42
N ALA A 524 -2.05 -5.67 -7.59
CA ALA A 524 -0.85 -5.51 -8.39
C ALA A 524 0.38 -5.85 -7.56
N VAL A 525 1.11 -6.89 -7.96
CA VAL A 525 2.20 -7.43 -7.15
C VAL A 525 3.52 -6.71 -7.43
N THR A 526 3.81 -6.43 -8.70
CA THR A 526 5.14 -5.96 -9.15
C THR A 526 5.18 -4.48 -9.53
N ARG A 527 4.13 -3.71 -9.20
CA ARG A 527 4.04 -2.25 -9.46
C ARG A 527 4.88 -1.47 -8.45
N GLN A 528 6.19 -1.61 -8.57
CA GLN A 528 7.13 -0.99 -7.67
C GLN A 528 8.32 -0.37 -8.38
N ILE A 529 8.79 0.78 -7.88
CA ILE A 529 10.04 1.40 -8.29
C ILE A 529 10.81 1.76 -7.01
N LEU A 530 12.05 1.27 -6.90
CA LEU A 530 12.90 1.41 -5.70
C LEU A 530 12.19 0.97 -4.40
N GLY A 531 11.38 -0.09 -4.49
CA GLY A 531 10.64 -0.66 -3.37
C GLY A 531 9.38 0.10 -2.94
N LEU A 532 9.05 1.22 -3.60
CA LEU A 532 7.81 1.96 -3.38
C LEU A 532 6.74 1.57 -4.40
N PRO A 533 5.46 1.45 -3.99
CA PRO A 533 4.36 1.25 -4.92
C PRO A 533 4.30 2.40 -5.95
N ASP A 534 4.43 2.04 -7.22
CA ASP A 534 4.31 2.97 -8.35
C ASP A 534 3.70 2.23 -9.53
N VAL A 535 2.68 2.84 -10.13
CA VAL A 535 1.93 2.28 -11.26
C VAL A 535 2.78 2.03 -12.52
N ARG A 536 3.94 2.69 -12.63
CA ARG A 536 4.92 2.48 -13.72
C ARG A 536 5.85 1.29 -13.44
N GLY A 537 5.89 0.80 -12.20
CA GLY A 537 6.76 -0.29 -11.79
C GLY A 537 6.40 -1.61 -12.46
N VAL A 538 7.43 -2.38 -12.81
CA VAL A 538 7.31 -3.68 -13.47
C VAL A 538 8.40 -4.62 -12.97
N TRP A 539 8.16 -5.93 -13.08
CA TRP A 539 9.24 -6.89 -12.95
C TRP A 539 10.06 -6.92 -14.25
N ASP A 540 11.28 -6.40 -14.17
CA ASP A 540 12.27 -6.47 -15.25
C ASP A 540 13.08 -7.77 -15.15
N THR A 541 12.67 -8.77 -15.94
CA THR A 541 13.30 -10.09 -15.99
C THR A 541 14.73 -10.05 -16.54
N THR A 542 15.14 -8.98 -17.24
CA THR A 542 16.51 -8.87 -17.79
C THR A 542 17.55 -8.59 -16.71
N ARG A 543 17.11 -8.10 -15.55
CA ARG A 543 17.97 -7.82 -14.40
C ARG A 543 18.16 -9.04 -13.50
N GLU A 544 17.42 -10.12 -13.73
CA GLU A 544 17.59 -11.36 -12.97
C GLU A 544 18.90 -12.06 -13.37
N LYS A 545 19.62 -12.63 -12.39
CA LYS A 545 20.97 -13.20 -12.59
C LYS A 545 21.00 -14.42 -13.54
N ARG A 546 19.86 -14.98 -13.93
CA ARG A 546 19.73 -16.21 -14.74
C ARG A 546 18.53 -16.14 -15.70
N PHE A 547 18.58 -16.92 -16.77
CA PHE A 547 17.45 -17.14 -17.70
C PHE A 547 16.91 -18.57 -17.55
N GLY A 548 15.67 -18.81 -18.01
CA GLY A 548 15.05 -20.13 -18.03
C GLY A 548 13.82 -20.25 -17.12
N PRO A 549 13.55 -21.44 -16.54
CA PRO A 549 12.36 -21.64 -15.72
C PRO A 549 12.53 -21.02 -14.33
N PHE A 550 11.55 -20.23 -13.91
CA PHE A 550 11.45 -19.63 -12.58
C PHE A 550 10.20 -20.12 -11.84
N ARG A 551 10.28 -20.17 -10.51
CA ARG A 551 9.12 -20.16 -9.63
C ARG A 551 8.87 -18.74 -9.18
N VAL A 552 7.63 -18.30 -9.29
CA VAL A 552 7.15 -17.05 -8.72
C VAL A 552 6.17 -17.42 -7.62
N ALA A 553 6.33 -16.82 -6.44
CA ALA A 553 5.42 -17.01 -5.33
C ALA A 553 4.90 -15.67 -4.83
N VAL A 554 3.67 -15.65 -4.37
CA VAL A 554 3.05 -14.47 -3.77
C VAL A 554 2.40 -14.90 -2.48
N ARG A 555 2.64 -14.17 -1.40
CA ARG A 555 1.98 -14.40 -0.11
C ARG A 555 1.26 -13.14 0.35
N ALA A 556 0.02 -13.32 0.78
CA ALA A 556 -0.78 -12.29 1.41
C ALA A 556 -0.83 -12.55 2.92
N ARG A 557 -0.58 -11.50 3.71
CA ARG A 557 -0.56 -11.56 5.17
C ARG A 557 -1.77 -10.82 5.75
N SER A 558 -2.30 -11.35 6.84
CA SER A 558 -3.18 -10.63 7.77
C SER A 558 -2.34 -9.78 8.73
N LEU A 559 -3.00 -8.92 9.51
CA LEU A 559 -2.38 -8.14 10.58
C LEU A 559 -1.69 -9.03 11.63
N THR A 560 -2.29 -10.19 11.91
CA THR A 560 -1.80 -11.18 12.87
C THR A 560 -0.71 -12.10 12.30
N SER A 561 -0.20 -11.78 11.11
CA SER A 561 0.81 -12.56 10.37
C SER A 561 0.37 -13.95 9.90
N ALA A 562 -0.92 -14.32 10.05
CA ALA A 562 -1.46 -15.43 9.30
C ALA A 562 -1.33 -15.12 7.81
N TYR A 563 -0.94 -16.10 6.99
CA TYR A 563 -0.71 -15.86 5.57
C TYR A 563 -1.19 -17.01 4.71
N SER A 564 -1.52 -16.65 3.48
CA SER A 564 -1.76 -17.60 2.40
C SER A 564 -0.76 -17.34 1.30
N CYS A 565 -0.31 -18.41 0.64
CA CYS A 565 0.74 -18.34 -0.36
C CYS A 565 0.39 -19.14 -1.60
N VAL A 566 0.68 -18.57 -2.76
CA VAL A 566 0.47 -19.17 -4.09
C VAL A 566 1.76 -19.21 -4.87
N GLU A 567 1.95 -20.26 -5.66
CA GLU A 567 3.10 -20.38 -6.57
C GLU A 567 2.67 -20.64 -8.00
N ALA A 568 3.39 -20.03 -8.94
CA ALA A 568 3.31 -20.33 -10.36
C ALA A 568 4.70 -20.60 -10.93
N LYS A 569 4.77 -21.52 -11.90
CA LYS A 569 5.96 -21.72 -12.72
C LYS A 569 5.86 -20.84 -13.95
N VAL A 570 6.94 -20.13 -14.27
CA VAL A 570 7.04 -19.23 -15.41
C VAL A 570 8.32 -19.48 -16.17
N HIS A 571 8.36 -19.13 -17.46
CA HIS A 571 9.55 -19.29 -18.27
C HIS A 571 10.04 -17.92 -18.76
N VAL A 572 11.24 -17.54 -18.31
CA VAL A 572 11.95 -16.35 -18.79
C VAL A 572 12.79 -16.77 -19.99
N PRO A 573 12.42 -16.35 -21.22
CA PRO A 573 13.12 -16.74 -22.43
C PRO A 573 14.52 -16.12 -22.42
N HIS A 574 15.49 -16.85 -22.95
CA HIS A 574 16.82 -16.32 -23.19
C HIS A 574 16.75 -15.35 -24.37
N GLU A 575 16.56 -14.04 -24.12
CA GLU A 575 16.78 -13.04 -25.16
C GLU A 575 18.28 -12.92 -25.39
N ARG A 576 18.81 -13.64 -26.38
CA ARG A 576 20.05 -13.18 -27.01
C ARG A 576 19.72 -11.84 -27.69
N PRO A 577 20.43 -10.73 -27.38
CA PRO A 577 20.18 -9.42 -27.99
C PRO A 577 20.37 -9.42 -29.52
N SER A 578 20.85 -10.52 -30.11
CA SER A 578 21.01 -10.67 -31.55
C SER A 578 19.70 -10.81 -32.34
N SER A 579 18.59 -11.28 -31.74
CA SER A 579 17.37 -11.63 -32.48
C SER A 579 16.60 -10.42 -33.03
N ARG A 580 16.41 -9.38 -32.21
CA ARG A 580 15.77 -8.12 -32.65
C ARG A 580 16.67 -7.34 -33.61
N TYR A 581 17.98 -7.27 -33.32
CA TYR A 581 18.93 -6.59 -34.20
C TYR A 581 19.08 -7.30 -35.56
N LEU A 582 19.09 -8.65 -35.60
CA LEU A 582 19.10 -9.42 -36.85
C LEU A 582 17.76 -9.36 -37.61
N ARG A 583 16.62 -9.24 -36.92
CA ARG A 583 15.32 -9.00 -37.59
C ARG A 583 15.20 -7.58 -38.12
N MET A 584 15.72 -6.59 -37.40
CA MET A 584 15.75 -5.20 -37.84
C MET A 584 16.74 -5.02 -39.00
N LEU A 585 17.92 -5.64 -38.92
CA LEU A 585 18.86 -5.74 -40.03
C LEU A 585 18.24 -6.48 -41.22
N ARG A 586 17.55 -7.62 -41.02
CA ARG A 586 16.85 -8.28 -42.12
C ARG A 586 15.77 -7.38 -42.72
N ALA A 587 14.95 -6.69 -41.94
CA ALA A 587 13.88 -5.82 -42.44
C ALA A 587 14.41 -4.55 -43.14
N VAL A 588 15.57 -4.04 -42.72
CA VAL A 588 16.22 -2.87 -43.34
C VAL A 588 17.03 -3.26 -44.58
N PHE A 589 17.63 -4.45 -44.60
CA PHE A 589 18.51 -4.91 -45.69
C PHE A 589 17.81 -5.81 -46.73
N THR A 590 16.67 -6.44 -46.44
CA THR A 590 15.95 -7.23 -47.47
C THR A 590 15.33 -6.41 -48.60
N PRO A 591 14.83 -5.17 -48.39
CA PRO A 591 14.33 -4.36 -49.50
C PRO A 591 15.45 -3.81 -50.39
N SER A 592 16.68 -3.69 -49.86
CA SER A 592 17.83 -3.08 -50.55
C SER A 592 18.72 -4.10 -51.28
N LEU A 593 18.49 -5.41 -51.10
CA LEU A 593 19.25 -6.48 -51.77
C LEU A 593 18.72 -6.82 -53.18
N HIS A 594 17.53 -6.36 -53.55
CA HIS A 594 16.93 -6.62 -54.87
C HIS A 594 17.19 -5.53 -55.92
N THR A 595 17.87 -4.44 -55.58
CA THR A 595 18.08 -3.28 -56.48
C THR A 595 19.55 -2.90 -56.70
N LEU A 596 20.51 -3.69 -56.19
CA LEU A 596 21.94 -3.36 -56.30
C LEU A 596 22.69 -4.33 -57.21
N PRO A 597 23.54 -3.84 -58.15
CA PRO A 597 24.36 -4.68 -59.01
C PRO A 597 25.36 -5.50 -58.19
N SER A 598 25.58 -6.74 -58.65
CA SER A 598 26.28 -7.86 -57.98
C SER A 598 27.68 -7.56 -57.44
N PHE A 599 28.34 -6.48 -57.88
CA PHE A 599 29.65 -6.08 -57.37
C PHE A 599 29.60 -5.36 -56.00
N ARG A 600 28.50 -4.68 -55.63
CA ARG A 600 28.37 -4.00 -54.32
C ARG A 600 27.98 -4.94 -53.17
N LEU A 601 27.41 -6.10 -53.50
CA LEU A 601 27.02 -7.15 -52.56
C LEU A 601 28.23 -7.80 -51.88
N LEU A 602 29.33 -7.99 -52.61
CA LEU A 602 30.59 -8.53 -52.06
C LEU A 602 31.24 -7.58 -51.06
N TRP A 603 31.22 -6.28 -51.36
CA TRP A 603 31.82 -5.26 -50.49
C TRP A 603 31.05 -5.09 -49.17
N ILE A 604 29.72 -5.13 -49.21
CA ILE A 604 28.87 -5.08 -48.01
C ILE A 604 29.01 -6.38 -47.19
N ALA A 605 29.11 -7.55 -47.85
CA ALA A 605 29.32 -8.81 -47.15
C ALA A 605 30.68 -8.86 -46.42
N ASP A 606 31.74 -8.29 -47.01
CA ASP A 606 33.04 -8.18 -46.36
C ASP A 606 33.06 -7.11 -45.26
N LEU A 607 32.36 -5.99 -45.42
CA LEU A 607 32.20 -4.98 -44.36
C LEU A 607 31.45 -5.57 -43.14
N VAL A 608 30.38 -6.33 -43.38
CA VAL A 608 29.61 -7.01 -42.32
C VAL A 608 30.44 -8.11 -41.66
N ARG A 609 31.21 -8.90 -42.42
CA ARG A 609 32.16 -9.88 -41.84
C ARG A 609 33.24 -9.21 -41.01
N HIS A 610 33.77 -8.08 -41.46
CA HIS A 610 34.82 -7.37 -40.75
C HIS A 610 34.27 -6.76 -39.45
N SER A 611 33.08 -6.17 -39.50
CA SER A 611 32.36 -5.63 -38.33
C SER A 611 32.03 -6.72 -37.30
N LEU A 612 31.59 -7.91 -37.77
CA LEU A 612 31.31 -9.06 -36.90
C LEU A 612 32.59 -9.67 -36.28
N ARG A 613 33.74 -9.60 -36.96
CA ARG A 613 35.04 -9.97 -36.36
C ARG A 613 35.47 -8.98 -35.28
N VAL A 614 35.41 -7.68 -35.57
CA VAL A 614 35.76 -6.63 -34.61
C VAL A 614 34.87 -6.70 -33.36
N PHE A 615 33.56 -6.95 -33.53
CA PHE A 615 32.63 -7.10 -32.41
C PHE A 615 32.86 -8.39 -31.59
N ARG A 616 33.27 -9.48 -32.26
CA ARG A 616 33.65 -10.74 -31.59
C ARG A 616 34.97 -10.61 -30.81
N ASP A 617 35.90 -9.80 -31.30
CA ASP A 617 37.17 -9.55 -30.65
C ASP A 617 37.06 -8.52 -29.51
N MET A 618 36.02 -7.68 -29.48
CA MET A 618 35.68 -6.83 -28.32
C MET A 618 34.92 -7.56 -27.19
N LEU A 619 34.33 -8.73 -27.47
CA LEU A 619 33.58 -9.54 -26.51
C LEU A 619 34.42 -10.64 -25.84
N ARG A 620 35.70 -10.73 -26.20
CA ARG A 620 36.74 -11.53 -25.52
C ARG A 620 37.61 -10.58 -24.71
#